data_AF-A0AAE1Z4X5-F1
#
_entry.id   AF-A0AAE1Z4X5-F1
#
_cell.length_a   1.000
_cell.length_b   1.000
_cell.length_c   1.000
_cell.angle_alpha   90.00
_cell.angle_beta   90.00
_cell.angle_gamma   90.00
#
_symmetry.space_group_name_H-M   'P 1'
#
loop_
_entity.id
_entity.type
_entity.pdbx_description
1 polymer ?
#
loop_
_entity_poly.entity_id
_entity_poly.type
_entity_poly.pdbx_seq_one_letter_code
_entity_poly.pdbx_strand_id
1 'polypeptide(L)'
;MSGIITTLGWTRPWSEQLLQAFFVAAKCIWLLHLLVFSFNQPLVILRVDENVLFESDYMEDIFADRQRSQGPSRVKIMVMPGFYVQDRVLKCKVLCRYKSVS
;
A
#
# COMPACT_ATOMS: atom_id res chain seq x y z
N MET A 1 10.38 -12.15 27.00
CA MET A 1 10.49 -10.94 26.15
C MET A 1 11.86 -10.23 26.23
N SER A 2 12.76 -10.61 27.15
CA SER A 2 14.06 -9.93 27.38
C SER A 2 15.11 -10.12 26.28
N GLY A 3 15.11 -11.25 25.58
CA GLY A 3 16.11 -11.56 24.54
C GLY A 3 15.95 -10.79 23.22
N ILE A 4 14.78 -10.19 22.98
CA ILE A 4 14.51 -9.40 21.76
C ILE A 4 15.05 -7.96 21.92
N ILE A 5 15.04 -7.44 23.15
CA ILE A 5 15.50 -6.09 23.47
C ILE A 5 17.03 -5.99 23.31
N THR A 6 17.75 -7.03 23.73
CA THR A 6 19.21 -7.11 23.62
C THR A 6 19.67 -7.32 22.18
N THR A 7 18.96 -8.12 21.37
CA THR A 7 19.33 -8.36 19.96
C THR A 7 19.06 -7.17 19.05
N LEU A 8 18.02 -6.37 19.34
CA LEU A 8 17.65 -5.20 18.55
C LEU A 8 18.29 -3.89 19.06
N GLY A 9 19.06 -3.93 20.15
CA GLY A 9 19.72 -2.76 20.73
C GLY A 9 18.75 -1.69 21.23
N TRP A 10 17.55 -2.09 21.65
CA TRP A 10 16.51 -1.14 22.05
C TRP A 10 16.74 -0.61 23.45
N THR A 11 16.78 0.72 23.59
CA THR A 11 16.94 1.40 24.88
C THR A 11 15.68 1.35 25.76
N ARG A 12 14.51 1.06 25.16
CA ARG A 12 13.22 0.94 25.86
C ARG A 12 12.37 -0.20 25.26
N PRO A 13 11.73 -1.04 26.08
CA PRO A 13 10.85 -2.09 25.57
C PRO A 13 9.65 -1.49 24.83
N TRP A 14 9.39 -1.96 23.62
CA TRP A 14 8.12 -1.69 22.93
C TRP A 14 6.98 -2.37 23.69
N SER A 15 5.78 -1.80 23.61
CA SER A 15 4.59 -2.48 24.13
C SER A 15 4.38 -3.79 23.37
N GLU A 16 3.81 -4.79 24.05
CA GLU A 16 3.54 -6.10 23.46
C GLU A 16 2.68 -5.99 22.18
N GLN A 17 1.69 -5.09 22.20
CA GLN A 17 0.84 -4.78 21.05
C GLN A 17 1.62 -4.27 19.84
N LEU A 18 2.58 -3.37 20.05
CA LEU A 18 3.40 -2.83 18.97
C LEU A 18 4.32 -3.91 18.39
N LEU A 19 4.92 -4.72 19.27
CA LEU A 19 5.79 -5.80 18.85
C LEU A 19 5.01 -6.87 18.05
N GLN A 20 3.81 -7.23 18.49
CA GLN A 20 2.93 -8.15 17.75
C GLN A 20 2.56 -7.58 16.38
N ALA A 21 2.15 -6.30 16.31
CA ALA A 21 1.83 -5.64 15.05
C ALA A 21 3.04 -5.61 14.10
N PHE A 22 4.24 -5.34 14.64
CA PHE A 22 5.48 -5.38 13.87
C PHE A 22 5.77 -6.77 13.28
N PHE A 23 5.64 -7.83 14.08
CA PHE A 23 5.87 -9.19 13.58
C PHE A 23 4.85 -9.63 12.53
N VAL A 24 3.59 -9.21 12.67
CA VAL A 24 2.56 -9.41 11.64
C VAL A 24 2.96 -8.70 10.35
N ALA A 25 3.36 -7.42 10.44
CA ALA A 25 3.81 -6.65 9.28
C ALA A 25 5.05 -7.27 8.62
N ALA A 26 6.05 -7.66 9.40
CA ALA A 26 7.27 -8.30 8.92
C ALA A 26 6.98 -9.61 8.19
N LYS A 27 6.08 -10.45 8.72
CA LYS A 27 5.63 -11.69 8.06
C LYS A 27 4.94 -11.40 6.73
N CYS A 28 4.05 -10.40 6.70
CA CYS A 28 3.37 -10.00 5.47
C CYS A 28 4.35 -9.48 4.41
N ILE A 29 5.33 -8.64 4.80
CA ILE A 29 6.37 -8.12 3.91
C ILE A 29 7.24 -9.27 3.39
N TRP A 30 7.63 -10.22 4.24
CA TRP A 30 8.42 -11.38 3.83
C TRP A 30 7.67 -12.26 2.82
N LEU A 31 6.39 -12.53 3.06
CA LEU A 31 5.55 -13.27 2.11
C LEU A 31 5.41 -12.54 0.77
N LEU A 32 5.23 -11.22 0.79
CA LEU A 32 5.18 -10.40 -0.41
C LEU A 32 6.51 -10.48 -1.18
N HIS A 33 7.65 -10.42 -0.47
CA HIS A 33 8.96 -10.59 -1.07
C HIS A 33 9.06 -11.95 -1.77
N LEU A 34 8.79 -13.05 -1.06
CA LEU A 34 8.80 -14.40 -1.66
C LEU A 34 7.88 -14.51 -2.88
N LEU A 35 6.69 -13.91 -2.83
CA LEU A 35 5.75 -13.92 -3.94
C LEU A 35 6.32 -13.22 -5.18
N VAL A 36 6.89 -12.01 -5.02
CA VAL A 36 7.51 -11.26 -6.14
C VAL A 36 8.65 -12.05 -6.80
N PHE A 37 9.41 -12.82 -6.02
CA PHE A 37 10.53 -13.64 -6.52
C PHE A 37 10.12 -15.05 -6.97
N SER A 38 8.87 -15.47 -6.79
CA SER A 38 8.37 -16.77 -7.27
C SER A 38 8.02 -16.78 -8.76
N PHE A 39 7.97 -15.61 -9.40
CA PHE A 39 7.72 -15.47 -10.83
C PHE A 39 9.03 -15.52 -11.62
N ASN A 40 8.98 -16.03 -12.86
CA ASN A 40 10.13 -16.05 -13.78
C ASN A 40 10.70 -14.64 -14.06
N GLN A 41 9.88 -13.59 -13.93
CA GLN A 41 10.31 -12.19 -14.00
C GLN A 41 9.81 -11.46 -12.74
N PRO A 42 10.67 -10.74 -12.00
CA PRO A 42 10.26 -9.97 -10.84
C PRO A 42 9.21 -8.93 -11.22
N LEU A 43 8.12 -8.86 -10.45
CA LEU A 43 7.04 -7.90 -10.70
C LEU A 43 7.49 -6.46 -10.39
N VAL A 44 7.23 -5.54 -11.31
CA VAL A 44 7.52 -4.11 -11.11
C VAL A 44 6.37 -3.47 -10.33
N ILE A 45 6.72 -2.75 -9.27
CA ILE A 45 5.74 -2.08 -8.40
C ILE A 45 5.28 -0.79 -9.07
N LEU A 46 3.96 -0.65 -9.27
CA LEU A 46 3.33 0.60 -9.68
C LEU A 46 3.03 1.45 -8.44
N ARG A 47 3.68 2.61 -8.37
CA ARG A 47 3.44 3.64 -7.36
C ARG A 47 2.96 4.92 -8.02
N VAL A 48 2.09 5.65 -7.35
CA VAL A 48 1.54 6.92 -7.81
C VAL A 48 1.73 7.93 -6.69
N ASP A 49 2.10 9.14 -7.07
CA ASP A 49 2.36 10.22 -6.12
C ASP A 49 1.07 10.90 -5.67
N GLU A 50 1.19 11.63 -4.56
CA GLU A 50 0.12 12.52 -4.12
C GLU A 50 -0.13 13.62 -5.17
N ASN A 51 -1.39 14.05 -5.26
CA ASN A 51 -1.89 15.06 -6.19
C ASN A 51 -1.79 14.68 -7.67
N VAL A 52 -1.51 13.44 -8.04
CA VAL A 52 -1.68 12.98 -9.44
C VAL A 52 -3.18 12.89 -9.77
N LEU A 53 -3.55 13.09 -11.04
CA LEU A 53 -4.93 12.90 -11.49
C LEU A 53 -5.34 11.43 -11.36
N PHE A 54 -6.58 11.18 -10.96
CA PHE A 54 -7.10 9.82 -10.90
C PHE A 54 -7.31 9.27 -12.31
N GLU A 55 -6.73 8.10 -12.57
CA GLU A 55 -6.86 7.39 -13.85
C GLU A 55 -7.34 5.97 -13.61
N SER A 56 -8.55 5.65 -14.09
CA SER A 56 -9.19 4.36 -13.83
C SER A 56 -8.49 3.17 -14.48
N ASP A 57 -7.61 3.39 -15.46
CA ASP A 57 -6.92 2.32 -16.18
C ASP A 57 -5.95 1.56 -15.27
N TYR A 58 -5.31 2.28 -14.35
CA TYR A 58 -4.31 1.71 -13.44
C TYR A 58 -4.55 2.05 -11.96
N MET A 59 -5.59 2.83 -11.63
CA MET A 59 -5.99 3.16 -10.27
C MET A 59 -7.41 2.67 -9.93
N GLU A 60 -7.60 2.24 -8.69
CA GLU A 60 -8.90 1.93 -8.08
C GLU A 60 -9.10 2.82 -6.85
N ASP A 61 -10.20 3.57 -6.82
CA ASP A 61 -10.53 4.42 -5.68
C ASP A 61 -11.35 3.64 -4.65
N ILE A 62 -10.85 3.57 -3.41
CA ILE A 62 -11.46 2.77 -2.33
C ILE A 62 -12.86 3.27 -1.96
N PHE A 63 -13.18 4.55 -2.23
CA PHE A 63 -14.49 5.12 -1.94
C PHE A 63 -15.31 5.44 -3.20
N ALA A 64 -14.95 4.86 -4.35
CA ALA A 64 -15.66 5.08 -5.62
C ALA A 64 -17.19 4.91 -5.51
N ASP A 65 -17.66 3.89 -4.78
CA ASP A 65 -19.10 3.60 -4.63
C ASP A 65 -19.85 4.67 -3.81
N ARG A 66 -19.15 5.35 -2.89
CA ARG A 66 -19.75 6.40 -2.04
C ARG A 66 -19.82 7.76 -2.73
N GLN A 67 -19.04 7.95 -3.79
CA GLN A 67 -18.89 9.21 -4.49
C GLN A 67 -19.28 8.99 -5.94
N ARG A 68 -20.58 9.14 -6.23
CA ARG A 68 -21.11 9.18 -7.59
C ARG A 68 -20.54 10.42 -8.31
N SER A 69 -19.37 10.23 -8.91
CA SER A 69 -18.78 11.00 -10.01
C SER A 69 -18.90 12.52 -9.88
N GLN A 70 -17.89 13.16 -9.28
CA GLN A 70 -17.72 14.60 -9.33
C GLN A 70 -16.32 15.00 -9.78
N GLY A 71 -16.20 15.27 -11.09
CA GLY A 71 -15.04 15.92 -11.71
C GLY A 71 -13.73 15.11 -11.68
N PRO A 72 -12.65 15.67 -12.26
CA PRO A 72 -11.32 15.08 -12.17
C PRO A 72 -10.87 15.08 -10.71
N SER A 73 -10.80 13.89 -10.14
CA SER A 73 -10.34 13.65 -8.77
C SER A 73 -8.82 13.57 -8.73
N ARG A 74 -8.19 13.98 -7.62
CA ARG A 74 -6.74 13.87 -7.44
C ARG A 74 -6.43 12.90 -6.31
N VAL A 75 -5.37 12.13 -6.47
CA VAL A 75 -4.89 11.20 -5.45
C VAL A 75 -4.50 11.97 -4.19
N LYS A 76 -5.13 11.65 -3.06
CA LYS A 76 -4.71 12.09 -1.73
C LYS A 76 -3.54 11.25 -1.24
N ILE A 77 -3.67 9.93 -1.38
CA ILE A 77 -2.68 8.96 -0.91
C ILE A 77 -2.89 7.61 -1.59
N MET A 78 -1.80 6.91 -1.87
CA MET A 78 -1.82 5.50 -2.22
C MET A 78 -1.96 4.64 -0.96
N VAL A 79 -2.96 3.78 -0.92
CA VAL A 79 -3.21 2.86 0.19
C VAL A 79 -2.63 1.47 -0.10
N MET A 80 -2.69 1.02 -1.36
CA MET A 80 -2.05 -0.22 -1.79
C MET A 80 -1.32 0.00 -3.12
N PRO A 81 -0.08 -0.50 -3.27
CA PRO A 81 0.63 -0.44 -4.53
C PRO A 81 -0.06 -1.31 -5.60
N GLY A 82 0.14 -0.93 -6.85
CA GLY A 82 -0.20 -1.76 -8.00
C GLY A 82 1.01 -2.55 -8.47
N PHE A 83 0.82 -3.37 -9.51
CA PHE A 83 1.90 -4.15 -10.11
C PHE A 83 1.73 -4.25 -11.62
N TYR A 84 2.84 -4.18 -12.35
CA TYR A 84 2.89 -4.55 -13.76
C TYR A 84 3.13 -6.06 -13.85
N VAL A 85 2.20 -6.77 -14.49
CA VAL A 85 2.24 -8.22 -14.67
C VAL A 85 2.10 -8.52 -16.16
N GLN A 86 3.21 -8.84 -16.82
CA GLN A 86 3.25 -9.08 -18.27
C GLN A 86 2.68 -7.89 -19.05
N ASP A 87 1.52 -8.06 -19.68
CA ASP A 87 0.81 -7.04 -20.46
C ASP A 87 -0.45 -6.52 -19.74
N ARG A 88 -0.49 -6.66 -18.41
CA ARG A 88 -1.61 -6.25 -17.57
C ARG A 88 -1.14 -5.46 -16.37
N VAL A 89 -2.03 -4.60 -15.87
CA VAL A 89 -1.82 -3.84 -14.64
C VAL A 89 -2.75 -4.36 -13.55
N LEU A 90 -2.18 -4.77 -12.43
CA LEU A 90 -2.90 -4.86 -11.17
C LEU A 90 -3.00 -3.45 -10.60
N LYS A 91 -4.22 -2.90 -10.59
CA LYS A 91 -4.47 -1.50 -10.24
C LYS A 91 -4.00 -1.20 -8.82
N CYS A 92 -3.38 -0.04 -8.63
CA CYS A 92 -3.09 0.45 -7.29
C CYS A 92 -4.37 0.97 -6.64
N LYS A 93 -4.50 0.82 -5.32
CA LYS A 93 -5.63 1.39 -4.58
C LYS A 93 -5.27 2.73 -4.00
N VAL A 94 -6.08 3.73 -4.32
CA VAL A 94 -5.86 5.12 -3.93
C VAL A 94 -7.05 5.65 -3.15
N LEU A 95 -6.78 6.65 -2.33
CA LEU A 95 -7.79 7.53 -1.77
C LEU A 95 -7.74 8.84 -2.54
N CYS A 96 -8.90 9.31 -2.98
CA CYS A 96 -9.05 10.51 -3.77
C CYS A 96 -9.50 11.73 -2.95
N ARG A 97 -9.10 12.94 -3.38
CA ARG A 97 -9.68 14.21 -2.94
C ARG A 97 -10.77 14.62 -3.93
N TYR A 98 -12.00 14.72 -3.44
CA TYR A 98 -13.13 15.22 -4.21
C TYR A 98 -13.30 16.71 -3.95
N LYS A 99 -13.70 17.46 -4.97
CA LYS A 99 -14.18 18.83 -4.76
C LYS A 99 -15.55 18.73 -4.11
N SER A 100 -15.78 19.46 -3.01
CA SER A 100 -17.13 19.60 -2.45
C SER A 100 -18.00 20.33 -3.48
N VAL A 101 -19.22 19.84 -3.74
CA VAL A 101 -20.26 20.71 -4.30
C VAL A 101 -20.56 21.76 -3.23
N SER A 102 -20.34 23.02 -3.57
CA SER A 102 -20.95 24.15 -2.88
C SER A 102 -22.36 24.36 -3.42
#